data_AF-A0A4Q5PA61-F1
#
_entry.id   AF-A0A4Q5PA61-F1
#
_cell.length_a   1.000
_cell.length_b   1.000
_cell.length_c   1.000
_cell.angle_alpha   90.00
_cell.angle_beta   90.00
_cell.angle_gamma   90.00
#
_symmetry.space_group_name_H-M   'P 1'
#
loop_
_entity.id
_entity.type
_entity.pdbx_description
1 polymer ?
#
loop_
_entity_poly.entity_id
_entity_poly.type
_entity_poly.pdbx_seq_one_letter_code
_entity_poly.pdbx_strand_id
1 'polypeptide(L)'
;MTFPDPLPPELVADRWGARWSFDGVTLVFSDGGKAASIALEPDVMARVAAQLAAAVAVHEEEHGTLWSEHSVPAGAACDARIRWRENTTHSPWGDRLYGLLKNLPLNGYERSFKLQPGHLLSDRFLLGLRTAALAVEDIDAIARAMNAPDGFRLRMLELLAESTFLHFGYEASPSQETLKIYLEFPLMQEGAPKSGQPLYLGFKWAAQDPRQQAVSTYSQPITWSADTLEKEIASACGDGHPLACDAVAQIVRLALKRAAAGALPLVQVADNETPRQSFDINLYAASLDLAEVRPLLQALHRHFSIGDTDMEALAQRFDSDLVGHLSCGTDRHGQPFVTVYHAARQA
;
A
#
# COMPACT_ATOMS: atom_id res chain seq x y z
N MET A 1 21.44 25.53 -13.70
CA MET A 1 19.99 25.47 -13.49
C MET A 1 19.71 26.20 -12.19
N THR A 2 19.23 27.43 -12.29
CA THR A 2 18.84 28.25 -11.14
C THR A 2 17.48 27.77 -10.65
N PHE A 3 17.37 27.50 -9.35
CA PHE A 3 16.08 27.27 -8.71
C PHE A 3 15.25 28.58 -8.78
N PRO A 4 13.93 28.50 -8.93
CA PRO A 4 13.09 29.69 -8.78
C PRO A 4 13.24 30.23 -7.36
N ASP A 5 13.15 31.55 -7.22
CA ASP A 5 13.16 32.23 -5.92
C ASP A 5 12.13 31.61 -4.96
N PRO A 6 12.39 31.61 -3.63
CA PRO A 6 11.39 31.22 -2.66
C PRO A 6 10.13 32.07 -2.85
N LEU A 7 8.98 31.41 -2.84
CA LEU A 7 7.68 32.05 -3.04
C LEU A 7 7.45 33.14 -1.98
N PRO A 8 6.80 34.26 -2.33
CA PRO A 8 6.41 35.25 -1.34
C PRO A 8 5.46 34.61 -0.31
N PRO A 9 5.57 34.97 0.98
CA PRO A 9 4.86 34.32 2.09
C PRO A 9 3.32 34.45 2.07
N GLU A 10 2.77 35.05 1.01
CA GLU A 10 1.37 35.50 0.90
C GLU A 10 0.53 34.60 -0.04
N LEU A 11 1.16 33.58 -0.63
CA LEU A 11 0.50 32.57 -1.47
C LEU A 11 0.36 31.25 -0.71
N VAL A 12 -0.88 30.84 -0.45
CA VAL A 12 -1.19 29.51 0.06
C VAL A 12 -1.56 28.64 -1.14
N ALA A 13 -0.78 27.59 -1.37
CA ALA A 13 -1.24 26.49 -2.21
C ALA A 13 -2.23 25.69 -1.37
N ASP A 14 -3.47 25.53 -1.86
CA ASP A 14 -4.37 24.56 -1.22
C ASP A 14 -3.91 23.13 -1.52
N ARG A 15 -4.61 22.16 -0.92
CA ARG A 15 -4.37 20.72 -1.12
C ARG A 15 -4.54 20.24 -2.59
N TRP A 16 -4.86 21.14 -3.52
CA TRP A 16 -5.03 20.89 -4.96
C TRP A 16 -3.94 21.51 -5.82
N GLY A 17 -2.94 22.16 -5.21
CA GLY A 17 -1.94 22.95 -5.92
C GLY A 17 -2.53 24.22 -6.55
N ALA A 18 -3.78 24.58 -6.22
CA ALA A 18 -4.36 25.84 -6.63
C ALA A 18 -3.76 26.97 -5.78
N ARG A 19 -3.32 28.02 -6.46
CA ARG A 19 -2.69 29.19 -5.84
C ARG A 19 -3.77 30.17 -5.43
N TRP A 20 -3.90 30.43 -4.15
CA TRP A 20 -4.79 31.46 -3.62
C TRP A 20 -3.92 32.55 -2.97
N SER A 21 -4.21 33.81 -3.31
CA SER A 21 -3.71 34.96 -2.56
C SER A 21 -4.84 35.53 -1.70
N PHE A 22 -4.49 36.08 -0.54
CA PHE A 22 -5.44 36.78 0.33
C PHE A 22 -5.86 38.16 -0.22
N ASP A 23 -5.24 38.62 -1.30
CA ASP A 23 -5.51 39.91 -1.96
C ASP A 23 -6.76 39.93 -2.84
N GLY A 24 -7.73 39.07 -2.54
CA GLY A 24 -9.01 38.99 -3.26
C GLY A 24 -8.96 38.02 -4.42
N VAL A 25 -9.77 36.97 -4.34
CA VAL A 25 -9.99 36.07 -5.47
C VAL A 25 -11.04 36.70 -6.38
N THR A 26 -10.72 36.78 -7.66
CA THR A 26 -11.69 37.12 -8.69
C THR A 26 -12.29 35.83 -9.25
N LEU A 27 -13.56 35.54 -8.96
CA LEU A 27 -14.27 34.46 -9.63
C LEU A 27 -14.67 34.93 -11.02
N VAL A 28 -14.17 34.22 -12.05
CA VAL A 28 -14.49 34.49 -13.45
C VAL A 28 -15.53 33.48 -13.93
N PHE A 29 -16.74 33.95 -14.21
CA PHE A 29 -17.78 33.16 -14.84
C PHE A 29 -17.75 33.42 -16.33
N SER A 30 -17.52 32.37 -17.15
CA SER A 30 -17.55 32.51 -18.62
C SER A 30 -18.43 31.45 -19.28
N ASP A 31 -19.30 31.89 -20.20
CA ASP A 31 -20.17 31.04 -21.02
C ASP A 31 -19.67 30.88 -22.48
N GLY A 32 -18.36 31.05 -22.70
CA GLY A 32 -17.78 31.01 -24.04
C GLY A 32 -17.93 32.31 -24.85
N GLY A 33 -18.50 33.38 -24.29
CA GLY A 33 -18.56 34.69 -24.94
C GLY A 33 -18.48 35.91 -24.00
N LYS A 34 -18.87 35.80 -22.73
CA LYS A 34 -18.72 36.88 -21.73
C LYS A 34 -18.08 36.36 -20.45
N ALA A 35 -17.07 37.08 -19.96
CA ALA A 35 -16.46 36.84 -18.67
C ALA A 35 -16.93 37.89 -17.66
N ALA A 36 -17.50 37.47 -16.54
CA ALA A 36 -17.81 38.34 -15.41
C ALA A 36 -16.86 38.03 -14.25
N SER A 37 -16.18 39.06 -13.75
CA SER A 37 -15.32 39.00 -12.58
C SER A 37 -16.02 39.59 -11.36
N ILE A 38 -16.05 38.84 -10.26
CA ILE A 38 -16.53 39.34 -8.96
C ILE A 38 -15.35 39.30 -7.98
N ALA A 39 -14.97 40.47 -7.47
CA ALA A 39 -14.07 40.58 -6.33
C ALA A 39 -14.84 40.24 -5.06
N LEU A 40 -14.33 39.29 -4.27
CA LEU A 40 -14.95 38.87 -3.03
C LEU A 40 -14.22 39.51 -1.84
N GLU A 41 -14.98 40.16 -0.96
CA GLU A 41 -14.49 40.63 0.34
C GLU A 41 -13.94 39.45 1.18
N PRO A 42 -12.93 39.67 2.06
CA PRO A 42 -12.29 38.59 2.82
C PRO A 42 -13.26 37.68 3.60
N ASP A 43 -14.28 38.24 4.23
CA ASP A 43 -15.28 37.46 4.97
C ASP A 43 -16.18 36.62 4.05
N VAL A 44 -16.46 37.12 2.84
CA VAL A 44 -17.21 36.38 1.83
C VAL A 44 -16.34 35.24 1.29
N MET A 45 -15.06 35.51 1.06
CA MET A 45 -14.08 34.51 0.65
C MET A 45 -13.97 33.37 1.66
N ALA A 46 -13.83 33.68 2.94
CA ALA A 46 -13.75 32.67 3.99
C ALA A 46 -15.00 31.75 4.00
N ARG A 47 -16.20 32.33 3.82
CA ARG A 47 -17.45 31.56 3.74
C ARG A 47 -17.53 30.71 2.47
N VAL A 48 -17.15 31.26 1.31
CA VAL A 48 -17.14 30.52 0.04
C VAL A 48 -16.13 29.39 0.09
N ALA A 49 -14.93 29.62 0.61
CA ALA A 49 -13.90 28.60 0.81
C ALA A 49 -14.41 27.49 1.73
N ALA A 50 -15.05 27.83 2.85
CA ALA A 50 -15.63 26.84 3.76
C ALA A 50 -16.76 26.02 3.10
N GLN A 51 -17.64 26.66 2.33
CA GLN A 51 -18.73 25.97 1.62
C GLN A 51 -18.21 25.10 0.49
N LEU A 52 -17.21 25.57 -0.27
CA LEU A 52 -16.57 24.78 -1.31
C LEU A 52 -15.82 23.60 -0.71
N ALA A 53 -15.07 23.80 0.38
CA ALA A 53 -14.42 22.72 1.10
C ALA A 53 -15.43 21.67 1.59
N ALA A 54 -16.59 22.09 2.10
CA ALA A 54 -17.66 21.18 2.50
C ALA A 54 -18.29 20.44 1.31
N ALA A 55 -18.59 21.14 0.20
CA ALA A 55 -19.15 20.54 -1.00
C ALA A 55 -18.18 19.54 -1.65
N VAL A 56 -16.90 19.88 -1.68
CA VAL A 56 -15.82 19.00 -2.11
C VAL A 56 -15.73 17.80 -1.19
N ALA A 57 -15.73 17.97 0.14
CA ALA A 57 -15.68 16.84 1.06
C ALA A 57 -16.84 15.84 0.85
N VAL A 58 -18.06 16.34 0.63
CA VAL A 58 -19.22 15.51 0.26
C VAL A 58 -18.98 14.79 -1.07
N HIS A 59 -18.52 15.51 -2.09
CA HIS A 59 -18.21 14.91 -3.39
C HIS A 59 -17.12 13.84 -3.30
N GLU A 60 -16.06 14.08 -2.53
CA GLU A 60 -14.94 13.16 -2.38
C GLU A 60 -15.31 11.92 -1.59
N GLU A 61 -16.21 12.05 -0.62
CA GLU A 61 -16.81 10.91 0.07
C GLU A 61 -17.57 10.01 -0.91
N GLU A 62 -18.28 10.60 -1.88
CA GLU A 62 -19.09 9.87 -2.86
C GLU A 62 -18.28 9.34 -4.06
N HIS A 63 -17.25 10.05 -4.52
CA HIS A 63 -16.63 9.83 -5.82
C HIS A 63 -15.11 9.59 -5.80
N GLY A 64 -14.48 9.80 -4.65
CA GLY A 64 -13.02 9.76 -4.49
C GLY A 64 -12.36 11.13 -4.54
N THR A 65 -11.07 11.18 -4.21
CA THR A 65 -10.33 12.44 -4.08
C THR A 65 -10.24 13.21 -5.39
N LEU A 66 -10.45 14.53 -5.37
CA LEU A 66 -10.44 15.40 -6.56
C LEU A 66 -9.02 15.82 -7.00
N TRP A 67 -7.99 15.04 -6.63
CA TRP A 67 -6.60 15.41 -6.87
C TRP A 67 -6.34 15.63 -8.36
N SER A 68 -5.88 16.84 -8.69
CA SER A 68 -5.67 17.27 -10.07
C SER A 68 -4.29 16.82 -10.54
N GLU A 69 -4.25 16.14 -11.69
CA GLU A 69 -3.01 15.79 -12.41
C GLU A 69 -2.15 17.02 -12.76
N HIS A 70 -2.70 18.24 -12.61
CA HIS A 70 -2.01 19.52 -12.83
C HIS A 70 -1.32 20.10 -11.58
N SER A 71 -1.42 19.47 -10.41
CA SER A 71 -0.53 19.78 -9.29
C SER A 71 0.87 19.24 -9.62
N VAL A 72 1.64 19.97 -10.42
CA VAL A 72 3.01 19.55 -10.77
C VAL A 72 3.85 19.50 -9.48
N PRO A 73 4.62 18.43 -9.25
CA PRO A 73 5.12 18.08 -7.92
C PRO A 73 6.55 18.59 -7.69
N ALA A 74 6.94 18.73 -6.42
CA ALA A 74 8.31 18.45 -6.04
C ALA A 74 8.57 16.93 -6.18
N GLY A 75 8.82 16.48 -7.41
CA GLY A 75 9.19 15.08 -7.72
C GLY A 75 8.24 14.40 -8.70
N ALA A 76 8.73 14.13 -9.91
CA ALA A 76 8.15 13.36 -11.02
C ALA A 76 6.78 12.69 -10.78
N ALA A 77 5.78 13.09 -11.59
CA ALA A 77 4.52 12.39 -11.74
C ALA A 77 4.75 10.89 -12.00
N CYS A 78 4.11 10.02 -11.22
CA CYS A 78 3.99 8.63 -11.58
C CYS A 78 2.81 8.51 -12.53
N ASP A 79 3.10 8.22 -13.81
CA ASP A 79 2.10 7.94 -14.85
C ASP A 79 1.34 6.61 -14.62
N ALA A 80 1.54 5.97 -13.47
CA ALA A 80 0.84 4.76 -13.07
C ALA A 80 -0.59 5.08 -12.65
N ARG A 81 -1.43 5.43 -13.63
CA ARG A 81 -2.88 5.23 -13.49
C ARG A 81 -3.08 3.78 -13.08
N ILE A 82 -3.69 3.55 -11.91
CA ILE A 82 -4.03 2.19 -11.49
C ILE A 82 -4.94 1.63 -12.58
N ARG A 83 -4.44 0.69 -13.37
CA ARG A 83 -5.28 -0.12 -14.24
C ARG A 83 -6.01 -1.12 -13.34
N TRP A 84 -6.99 -0.61 -12.61
CA TRP A 84 -7.93 -1.42 -11.86
C TRP A 84 -8.74 -2.18 -12.89
N ARG A 85 -8.39 -3.46 -13.09
CA ARG A 85 -9.23 -4.33 -13.90
C ARG A 85 -10.55 -4.48 -13.14
N GLU A 86 -11.63 -3.98 -13.74
CA GLU A 86 -13.02 -3.93 -13.26
C GLU A 86 -13.58 -5.24 -12.67
N ASN A 87 -12.86 -6.35 -12.78
CA ASN A 87 -13.23 -7.68 -12.27
C ASN A 87 -12.62 -8.03 -10.91
N THR A 88 -12.40 -7.08 -10.00
CA THR A 88 -12.28 -7.40 -8.56
C THR A 88 -13.66 -7.55 -7.96
N THR A 89 -13.79 -8.48 -7.03
CA THR A 89 -15.00 -8.63 -6.23
C THR A 89 -15.36 -7.29 -5.59
N HIS A 90 -16.61 -6.86 -5.76
CA HIS A 90 -17.16 -5.59 -5.26
C HIS A 90 -17.30 -5.64 -3.73
N SER A 91 -16.17 -5.53 -3.04
CA SER A 91 -16.18 -5.19 -1.64
C SER A 91 -16.51 -3.71 -1.46
N PRO A 92 -17.49 -3.35 -0.61
CA PRO A 92 -17.76 -1.96 -0.27
C PRO A 92 -16.52 -1.24 0.27
N TRP A 93 -15.68 -1.91 1.06
CA TRP A 93 -14.49 -1.30 1.67
C TRP A 93 -13.29 -1.28 0.73
N GLY A 94 -13.13 -2.30 -0.12
CA GLY A 94 -12.12 -2.31 -1.18
C GLY A 94 -12.36 -1.20 -2.19
N ASP A 95 -13.60 -1.08 -2.67
CA ASP A 95 -14.02 -0.04 -3.62
C ASP A 95 -13.91 1.36 -3.00
N ARG A 96 -14.27 1.51 -1.71
CA ARG A 96 -14.10 2.78 -0.98
C ARG A 96 -12.63 3.18 -0.86
N LEU A 97 -11.76 2.26 -0.41
CA LEU A 97 -10.33 2.53 -0.28
C LEU A 97 -9.73 2.91 -1.63
N TYR A 98 -10.05 2.15 -2.68
CA TYR A 98 -9.61 2.46 -4.03
C TYR A 98 -10.09 3.84 -4.49
N GLY A 99 -11.37 4.16 -4.28
CA GLY A 99 -11.96 5.45 -4.64
C GLY A 99 -11.23 6.63 -4.00
N LEU A 100 -10.90 6.54 -2.71
CA LEU A 100 -10.17 7.58 -1.99
C LEU A 100 -8.75 7.79 -2.52
N LEU A 101 -8.09 6.73 -3.02
CA LEU A 101 -6.66 6.75 -3.31
C LEU A 101 -6.30 6.84 -4.80
N LYS A 102 -7.22 6.47 -5.71
CA LYS A 102 -6.93 6.28 -7.14
C LYS A 102 -6.38 7.52 -7.86
N ASN A 103 -6.64 8.71 -7.35
CA ASN A 103 -6.21 9.98 -7.95
C ASN A 103 -4.97 10.60 -7.25
N LEU A 104 -4.46 9.97 -6.19
CA LEU A 104 -3.31 10.45 -5.46
C LEU A 104 -2.01 10.18 -6.23
N PRO A 105 -0.89 10.88 -5.92
CA PRO A 105 0.41 10.65 -6.53
C PRO A 105 1.06 9.35 -6.02
N LEU A 106 0.53 8.21 -6.47
CA LEU A 106 0.96 6.89 -6.04
C LEU A 106 2.36 6.55 -6.57
N ASN A 107 3.17 5.90 -5.73
CA ASN A 107 4.49 5.36 -6.09
C ASN A 107 4.42 3.89 -6.52
N GLY A 108 3.36 3.17 -6.13
CA GLY A 108 3.22 1.76 -6.48
C GLY A 108 1.80 1.27 -6.23
N TYR A 109 1.41 0.28 -7.03
CA TYR A 109 0.19 -0.50 -6.86
C TYR A 109 0.57 -1.97 -7.01
N GLU A 110 0.30 -2.75 -5.97
CA GLU A 110 0.64 -4.16 -5.93
C GLU A 110 -0.59 -4.99 -5.57
N ARG A 111 -0.77 -6.11 -6.26
CA ARG A 111 -1.80 -7.09 -5.93
C ARG A 111 -1.18 -8.25 -5.17
N SER A 112 -1.99 -8.96 -4.41
CA SER A 112 -1.52 -10.22 -3.83
C SER A 112 -2.62 -11.27 -3.79
N PHE A 113 -2.18 -12.52 -3.68
CA PHE A 113 -3.05 -13.60 -3.25
C PHE A 113 -2.40 -14.36 -2.09
N LYS A 114 -3.23 -14.79 -1.15
CA LYS A 114 -2.81 -15.56 0.03
C LYS A 114 -3.45 -16.94 0.01
N LEU A 115 -2.62 -17.97 0.08
CA LEU A 115 -3.00 -19.36 0.28
C LEU A 115 -2.95 -19.67 1.78
N GLN A 116 -4.01 -20.27 2.29
CA GLN A 116 -4.13 -20.80 3.65
C GLN A 116 -5.05 -22.03 3.60
N PRO A 117 -5.13 -22.86 4.67
CA PRO A 117 -5.96 -24.06 4.65
C PRO A 117 -7.41 -23.77 4.21
N GLY A 118 -7.82 -24.39 3.10
CA GLY A 118 -9.15 -24.29 2.51
C GLY A 118 -9.47 -22.99 1.77
N HIS A 119 -8.55 -22.01 1.70
CA HIS A 119 -8.88 -20.69 1.16
C HIS A 119 -7.77 -20.09 0.29
N LEU A 120 -8.19 -19.54 -0.85
CA LEU A 120 -7.41 -18.60 -1.67
C LEU A 120 -8.01 -17.21 -1.52
N LEU A 121 -7.27 -16.29 -0.88
CA LEU A 121 -7.68 -14.89 -0.77
C LEU A 121 -6.99 -14.09 -1.86
N SER A 122 -7.70 -13.71 -2.93
CA SER A 122 -7.12 -13.01 -4.10
C SER A 122 -7.58 -11.55 -4.23
N ASP A 123 -8.54 -11.12 -3.42
CA ASP A 123 -8.99 -9.73 -3.37
C ASP A 123 -8.21 -8.93 -2.33
N ARG A 124 -6.97 -8.61 -2.73
CA ARG A 124 -5.99 -7.96 -1.88
C ARG A 124 -5.14 -7.03 -2.73
N PHE A 125 -4.89 -5.84 -2.22
CA PHE A 125 -4.00 -4.88 -2.86
C PHE A 125 -3.30 -3.99 -1.84
N LEU A 126 -2.22 -3.37 -2.29
CA LEU A 126 -1.42 -2.40 -1.56
C LEU A 126 -1.13 -1.22 -2.48
N LEU A 127 -1.31 0.00 -1.99
CA LEU A 127 -0.99 1.24 -2.67
C LEU A 127 0.03 2.01 -1.86
N GLY A 128 1.17 2.34 -2.47
CA GLY A 128 2.24 3.11 -1.82
C GLY A 128 2.28 4.53 -2.33
N LEU A 129 2.64 5.48 -1.47
CA LEU A 129 2.97 6.85 -1.83
C LEU A 129 4.04 7.42 -0.89
N ARG A 130 4.74 8.47 -1.31
CA ARG A 130 5.64 9.24 -0.45
C ARG A 130 4.82 9.98 0.60
N THR A 131 5.23 9.91 1.85
CA THR A 131 4.58 10.63 2.96
C THR A 131 4.55 12.13 2.70
N ALA A 132 5.64 12.68 2.16
CA ALA A 132 5.76 14.09 1.79
C ALA A 132 4.85 14.53 0.62
N ALA A 133 4.15 13.60 -0.05
CA ALA A 133 3.26 13.93 -1.15
C ALA A 133 1.85 14.35 -0.69
N LEU A 134 1.50 14.14 0.58
CA LEU A 134 0.20 14.52 1.15
C LEU A 134 0.37 15.34 2.42
N ALA A 135 -0.61 16.22 2.68
CA ALA A 135 -0.73 16.87 3.97
C ALA A 135 -1.13 15.85 5.05
N VAL A 136 -0.70 16.12 6.28
CA VAL A 136 -0.97 15.25 7.44
C VAL A 136 -2.49 15.12 7.67
N GLU A 137 -3.22 16.21 7.45
CA GLU A 137 -4.66 16.31 7.58
C GLU A 137 -5.39 15.42 6.56
N ASP A 138 -4.88 15.33 5.33
CA ASP A 138 -5.46 14.48 4.28
C ASP A 138 -5.23 12.99 4.60
N ILE A 139 -4.05 12.63 5.11
CA ILE A 139 -3.76 11.26 5.57
C ILE A 139 -4.71 10.88 6.71
N ASP A 140 -4.92 11.79 7.68
CA ASP A 140 -5.86 11.56 8.79
C ASP A 140 -7.32 11.47 8.30
N ALA A 141 -7.72 12.28 7.31
CA ALA A 141 -9.04 12.23 6.71
C ALA A 141 -9.28 10.89 6.00
N ILE A 142 -8.31 10.40 5.23
CA ILE A 142 -8.38 9.07 4.60
C ILE A 142 -8.49 7.99 5.67
N ALA A 143 -7.64 8.02 6.70
CA ALA A 143 -7.68 7.04 7.78
C ALA A 143 -9.04 7.03 8.51
N ARG A 144 -9.63 8.19 8.76
CA ARG A 144 -11.00 8.32 9.30
C ARG A 144 -12.05 7.73 8.37
N ALA A 145 -12.00 8.06 7.08
CA ALA A 145 -12.94 7.54 6.09
C ALA A 145 -12.90 6.01 6.00
N MET A 146 -11.74 5.42 6.32
CA MET A 146 -11.50 3.98 6.40
C MET A 146 -11.78 3.37 7.79
N ASN A 147 -12.42 4.12 8.69
CA ASN A 147 -12.79 3.68 10.03
C ASN A 147 -11.58 3.24 10.88
N ALA A 148 -10.42 3.86 10.68
CA ALA A 148 -9.23 3.56 11.46
C ALA A 148 -9.45 3.94 12.93
N PRO A 149 -9.07 3.08 13.90
CA PRO A 149 -9.16 3.39 15.32
C PRO A 149 -8.42 4.68 15.70
N ASP A 150 -8.99 5.48 16.60
CA ASP A 150 -8.39 6.76 17.01
C ASP A 150 -6.97 6.61 17.56
N GLY A 151 -6.72 5.55 18.34
CA GLY A 151 -5.37 5.24 18.84
C GLY A 151 -4.37 4.95 17.73
N PHE A 152 -4.79 4.27 16.66
CA PHE A 152 -3.95 4.01 15.49
C PHE A 152 -3.70 5.29 14.70
N ARG A 153 -4.73 6.11 14.52
CA ARG A 153 -4.60 7.40 13.84
C ARG A 153 -3.61 8.30 14.57
N LEU A 154 -3.81 8.56 15.86
CA LEU A 154 -2.90 9.39 16.66
C LEU A 154 -1.47 8.87 16.59
N ARG A 155 -1.28 7.56 16.78
CA ARG A 155 0.06 6.95 16.74
C ARG A 155 0.71 7.03 15.36
N MET A 156 -0.06 6.84 14.29
CA MET A 156 0.41 7.00 12.93
C MET A 156 0.86 8.44 12.68
N LEU A 157 0.04 9.43 13.06
CA LEU A 157 0.34 10.85 12.89
C LEU A 157 1.62 11.28 13.61
N GLU A 158 1.85 10.78 14.82
CA GLU A 158 3.11 10.99 15.55
C GLU A 158 4.35 10.50 14.78
N LEU A 159 4.20 9.41 14.03
CA LEU A 159 5.29 8.73 13.33
C LEU A 159 5.45 9.18 11.87
N LEU A 160 4.48 9.89 11.30
CA LEU A 160 4.48 10.27 9.88
C LEU A 160 5.73 11.08 9.50
N ALA A 161 6.15 12.01 10.37
CA ALA A 161 7.32 12.85 10.12
C ALA A 161 8.64 12.06 10.02
N GLU A 162 8.70 10.86 10.59
CA GLU A 162 9.87 9.97 10.53
C GLU A 162 9.80 8.97 9.38
N SER A 163 8.63 8.83 8.74
CA SER A 163 8.38 7.86 7.67
C SER A 163 8.66 8.45 6.29
N THR A 164 9.17 7.63 5.37
CA THR A 164 9.46 7.99 3.98
C THR A 164 8.30 7.64 3.05
N PHE A 165 7.67 6.49 3.28
CA PHE A 165 6.53 6.03 2.50
C PHE A 165 5.37 5.62 3.40
N LEU A 166 4.17 5.80 2.87
CA LEU A 166 2.89 5.41 3.43
C LEU A 166 2.26 4.41 2.46
N HIS A 167 1.80 3.28 2.99
CA HIS A 167 1.10 2.29 2.19
C HIS A 167 -0.29 1.99 2.75
N PHE A 168 -1.29 1.98 1.89
CA PHE A 168 -2.65 1.56 2.21
C PHE A 168 -2.92 0.17 1.67
N GLY A 169 -3.39 -0.74 2.52
CA GLY A 169 -3.64 -2.13 2.16
C GLY A 169 -5.08 -2.55 2.42
N TYR A 170 -5.59 -3.41 1.55
CA TYR A 170 -6.88 -4.07 1.69
C TYR A 170 -6.72 -5.59 1.54
N GLU A 171 -7.53 -6.33 2.29
CA GLU A 171 -7.61 -7.79 2.25
C GLU A 171 -9.05 -8.23 2.52
N ALA A 172 -9.68 -8.87 1.54
CA ALA A 172 -10.95 -9.56 1.73
C ALA A 172 -10.73 -10.99 2.25
N SER A 173 -11.59 -11.42 3.15
CA SER A 173 -11.74 -12.83 3.52
C SER A 173 -13.22 -13.18 3.63
N PRO A 174 -13.60 -14.48 3.64
CA PRO A 174 -15.00 -14.88 3.75
C PRO A 174 -15.72 -14.36 4.99
N SER A 175 -14.99 -14.08 6.08
CA SER A 175 -15.56 -13.67 7.37
C SER A 175 -15.37 -12.20 7.70
N GLN A 176 -14.41 -11.51 7.08
CA GLN A 176 -14.03 -10.15 7.46
C GLN A 176 -13.18 -9.46 6.38
N GLU A 177 -13.23 -8.13 6.37
CA GLU A 177 -12.39 -7.30 5.52
C GLU A 177 -11.38 -6.55 6.38
N THR A 178 -10.11 -6.63 6.02
CA THR A 178 -9.02 -6.01 6.77
C THR A 178 -8.46 -4.83 6.00
N LEU A 179 -8.42 -3.69 6.67
CA LEU A 179 -7.80 -2.45 6.22
C LEU A 179 -6.48 -2.25 6.93
N LYS A 180 -5.52 -1.65 6.22
CA LYS A 180 -4.14 -1.56 6.69
C LYS A 180 -3.51 -0.24 6.29
N ILE A 181 -2.68 0.28 7.19
CA ILE A 181 -1.75 1.36 6.90
C ILE A 181 -0.35 0.91 7.33
N TYR A 182 0.63 1.05 6.44
CA TYR A 182 2.04 0.81 6.75
C TYR A 182 2.84 2.10 6.64
N LEU A 183 3.64 2.38 7.66
CA LEU A 183 4.68 3.39 7.62
C LEU A 183 6.00 2.70 7.32
N GLU A 184 6.68 3.14 6.26
CA GLU A 184 8.05 2.73 5.92
C GLU A 184 9.03 3.79 6.42
N PHE A 185 10.02 3.37 7.19
CA PHE A 185 11.06 4.24 7.73
C PHE A 185 12.32 4.15 6.86
N PRO A 186 13.10 5.23 6.75
CA PRO A 186 14.33 5.19 5.97
C PRO A 186 15.30 4.14 6.54
N LEU A 187 15.93 3.38 5.65
CA LEU A 187 17.09 2.59 6.02
C LEU A 187 18.20 3.55 6.45
N MET A 188 18.66 3.43 7.69
CA MET A 188 19.80 4.21 8.18
C MET A 188 21.04 3.84 7.35
N GLN A 189 21.41 4.68 6.38
CA GLN A 189 22.67 4.51 5.65
C GLN A 189 23.85 4.70 6.61
N GLU A 190 24.73 3.71 6.64
CA GLU A 190 26.06 3.73 7.28
C GLU A 190 26.13 4.33 8.70
N GLY A 191 25.69 3.56 9.70
CA GLY A 191 26.03 3.88 11.10
C GLY A 191 25.07 3.35 12.14
N ALA A 192 24.87 2.02 12.17
CA ALA A 192 24.01 1.29 13.10
C ALA A 192 22.53 1.75 13.11
N PRO A 193 21.55 0.84 13.27
CA PRO A 193 20.18 1.25 13.51
C PRO A 193 20.17 2.22 14.70
N LYS A 194 19.40 3.32 14.64
CA LYS A 194 18.85 3.90 15.87
C LYS A 194 18.19 2.71 16.54
N SER A 195 18.82 2.20 17.60
CA SER A 195 18.54 0.86 18.13
C SER A 195 17.03 0.64 18.24
N GLY A 196 16.47 -0.32 17.49
CA GLY A 196 15.07 -0.73 17.64
C GLY A 196 14.02 -0.05 16.76
N GLN A 197 14.34 0.86 15.82
CA GLN A 197 13.34 1.34 14.85
C GLN A 197 13.12 0.30 13.74
N PRO A 198 11.87 -0.14 13.48
CA PRO A 198 11.58 -1.11 12.44
C PRO A 198 11.65 -0.48 11.04
N LEU A 199 11.80 -1.32 10.02
CA LEU A 199 11.68 -0.87 8.63
C LEU A 199 10.23 -0.50 8.30
N TYR A 200 9.27 -1.33 8.74
CA TYR A 200 7.86 -1.00 8.62
C TYR A 200 7.12 -1.15 9.95
N LEU A 201 6.12 -0.30 10.13
CA LEU A 201 5.07 -0.47 11.14
C LEU A 201 3.72 -0.56 10.45
N GLY A 202 3.02 -1.68 10.63
CA GLY A 202 1.73 -1.96 10.00
C GLY A 202 0.58 -1.91 10.99
N PHE A 203 -0.31 -0.94 10.84
CA PHE A 203 -1.58 -0.82 11.56
C PHE A 203 -2.66 -1.57 10.78
N LYS A 204 -3.34 -2.53 11.39
CA LYS A 204 -4.33 -3.39 10.72
C LYS A 204 -5.60 -3.44 11.55
N TRP A 205 -6.75 -3.23 10.93
CA TRP A 205 -8.04 -3.33 11.61
C TRP A 205 -9.10 -3.96 10.72
N ALA A 206 -10.12 -4.54 11.34
CA ALA A 206 -11.30 -4.99 10.65
C ALA A 206 -12.18 -3.79 10.27
N ALA A 207 -12.61 -3.72 9.02
CA ALA A 207 -13.42 -2.62 8.53
C ALA A 207 -14.79 -2.53 9.23
N GLN A 208 -15.37 -3.70 9.55
CA GLN A 208 -16.67 -3.82 10.22
C GLN A 208 -16.60 -3.66 11.74
N ASP A 209 -15.46 -3.94 12.36
CA ASP A 209 -15.27 -3.83 13.81
C ASP A 209 -13.84 -3.36 14.15
N PRO A 210 -13.60 -2.03 14.19
CA PRO A 210 -12.25 -1.48 14.39
C PRO A 210 -11.60 -1.87 15.74
N ARG A 211 -12.35 -2.43 16.68
CA ARG A 211 -11.79 -2.98 17.93
C ARG A 211 -10.94 -4.21 17.66
N GLN A 212 -11.19 -4.92 16.56
CA GLN A 212 -10.34 -6.01 16.08
C GLN A 212 -9.18 -5.40 15.30
N GLN A 213 -8.11 -5.14 16.02
CA GLN A 213 -6.95 -4.42 15.51
C GLN A 213 -5.65 -5.13 15.87
N ALA A 214 -4.57 -4.86 15.13
CA ALA A 214 -3.24 -5.37 15.40
C ALA A 214 -2.17 -4.41 14.84
N VAL A 215 -1.00 -4.42 15.49
CA VAL A 215 0.20 -3.74 15.01
C VAL A 215 1.26 -4.80 14.69
N SER A 216 1.78 -4.73 13.46
CA SER A 216 2.87 -5.59 12.98
C SER A 216 4.15 -4.77 12.85
N THR A 217 5.25 -5.34 13.31
CA THR A 217 6.59 -4.77 13.21
C THR A 217 7.38 -5.56 12.18
N TYR A 218 8.00 -4.85 11.23
CA TYR A 218 8.82 -5.44 10.18
C TYR A 218 10.27 -5.02 10.37
N SER A 219 11.14 -5.98 10.61
CA SER A 219 12.55 -5.74 10.89
C SER A 219 13.41 -6.33 9.78
N GLN A 220 14.44 -5.59 9.35
CA GLN A 220 15.49 -6.12 8.49
C GLN A 220 16.66 -6.60 9.34
N PRO A 221 17.05 -7.87 9.22
CA PRO A 221 18.32 -8.34 9.73
C PRO A 221 19.48 -7.83 8.87
N ILE A 222 20.64 -7.68 9.52
CA ILE A 222 21.74 -6.84 9.04
C ILE A 222 22.40 -7.42 7.76
N THR A 223 22.34 -8.73 7.51
CA THR A 223 22.85 -9.37 6.29
C THR A 223 22.24 -10.77 6.06
N TRP A 224 22.10 -11.18 4.80
CA TRP A 224 21.60 -12.52 4.43
C TRP A 224 22.47 -13.19 3.36
N SER A 225 22.67 -14.51 3.51
CA SER A 225 23.16 -15.40 2.46
C SER A 225 22.04 -16.34 2.01
N ALA A 226 22.25 -17.07 0.90
CA ALA A 226 21.31 -18.12 0.48
C ALA A 226 21.02 -19.13 1.62
N ASP A 227 22.06 -19.55 2.35
CA ASP A 227 21.93 -20.49 3.47
C ASP A 227 21.10 -19.92 4.63
N THR A 228 21.30 -18.65 4.98
CA THR A 228 20.50 -18.02 6.05
C THR A 228 19.05 -17.92 5.61
N LEU A 229 18.81 -17.61 4.35
CA LEU A 229 17.47 -17.46 3.82
C LEU A 229 16.68 -18.78 3.81
N GLU A 230 17.32 -19.89 3.46
CA GLU A 230 16.70 -21.22 3.59
C GLU A 230 16.36 -21.57 5.05
N LYS A 231 17.21 -21.20 6.01
CA LYS A 231 16.94 -21.39 7.45
C LYS A 231 15.76 -20.55 7.93
N GLU A 232 15.67 -19.30 7.49
CA GLU A 232 14.53 -18.42 7.82
C GLU A 232 13.22 -18.98 7.25
N ILE A 233 13.23 -19.45 6.00
CA ILE A 233 12.07 -20.11 5.39
C ILE A 233 11.65 -21.32 6.22
N ALA A 234 12.60 -22.20 6.56
CA ALA A 234 12.33 -23.39 7.35
C ALA A 234 11.78 -23.05 8.74
N SER A 235 12.36 -22.03 9.40
CA SER A 235 11.92 -21.56 10.72
C SER A 235 10.49 -21.01 10.68
N ALA A 236 10.18 -20.11 9.75
CA ALA A 236 8.87 -19.47 9.64
C ALA A 236 7.74 -20.47 9.30
N CYS A 237 8.09 -21.49 8.51
CA CYS A 237 7.20 -22.58 8.16
C CYS A 237 6.80 -23.49 9.32
N GLY A 238 7.70 -23.65 10.30
CA GLY A 238 7.63 -24.69 11.32
C GLY A 238 7.73 -26.13 10.76
N ASP A 239 7.74 -27.11 11.66
CA ASP A 239 7.88 -28.54 11.32
C ASP A 239 6.63 -29.14 10.65
N GLY A 240 5.50 -28.41 10.64
CA GLY A 240 4.19 -28.94 10.23
C GLY A 240 3.93 -28.96 8.72
N HIS A 241 4.72 -28.25 7.90
CA HIS A 241 4.35 -27.97 6.50
C HIS A 241 5.49 -28.12 5.47
N PRO A 242 6.23 -29.25 5.46
CA PRO A 242 7.44 -29.40 4.64
C PRO A 242 7.23 -29.16 3.15
N LEU A 243 6.06 -29.52 2.59
CA LEU A 243 5.75 -29.30 1.17
C LEU A 243 5.57 -27.81 0.82
N ALA A 244 4.96 -27.03 1.72
CA ALA A 244 4.83 -25.59 1.50
C ALA A 244 6.19 -24.90 1.55
N CYS A 245 7.02 -25.31 2.49
CA CYS A 245 8.38 -24.78 2.66
C CYS A 245 9.27 -25.11 1.49
N ASP A 246 9.18 -26.34 0.97
CA ASP A 246 9.94 -26.73 -0.21
C ASP A 246 9.51 -25.93 -1.44
N ALA A 247 8.21 -25.75 -1.67
CA ALA A 247 7.73 -24.93 -2.78
C ALA A 247 8.20 -23.46 -2.67
N VAL A 248 8.12 -22.87 -1.47
CA VAL A 248 8.62 -21.52 -1.17
C VAL A 248 10.14 -21.43 -1.40
N ALA A 249 10.91 -22.38 -0.88
CA ALA A 249 12.36 -22.45 -1.07
C ALA A 249 12.72 -22.60 -2.56
N GLN A 250 11.97 -23.40 -3.32
CA GLN A 250 12.16 -23.53 -4.77
C GLN A 250 11.89 -22.22 -5.51
N ILE A 251 10.85 -21.45 -5.16
CA ILE A 251 10.61 -20.12 -5.75
C ILE A 251 11.80 -19.21 -5.48
N VAL A 252 12.32 -19.19 -4.25
CA VAL A 252 13.47 -18.35 -3.93
C VAL A 252 14.75 -18.82 -4.64
N ARG A 253 14.99 -20.12 -4.77
CA ARG A 253 16.11 -20.64 -5.57
C ARG A 253 15.99 -20.24 -7.04
N LEU A 254 14.80 -20.16 -7.61
CA LEU A 254 14.60 -19.60 -8.95
C LEU A 254 15.01 -18.13 -9.01
N ALA A 255 14.66 -17.35 -7.98
CA ALA A 255 15.05 -15.94 -7.90
C ALA A 255 16.57 -15.75 -7.78
N LEU A 256 17.23 -16.55 -6.94
CA LEU A 256 18.68 -16.51 -6.72
C LEU A 256 19.51 -16.94 -7.95
N LYS A 257 18.90 -17.62 -8.92
CA LYS A 257 19.54 -17.87 -10.23
C LYS A 257 19.62 -16.63 -11.12
N ARG A 258 18.80 -15.60 -10.85
CA ARG A 258 18.67 -14.39 -11.68
C ARG A 258 19.18 -13.12 -10.99
N ALA A 259 19.15 -13.09 -9.66
CA ALA A 259 19.57 -11.95 -8.86
C ALA A 259 20.49 -12.38 -7.71
N ALA A 260 21.44 -11.50 -7.37
CA ALA A 260 22.27 -11.68 -6.19
C ALA A 260 21.40 -11.61 -4.91
N ALA A 261 21.75 -12.36 -3.87
CA ALA A 261 21.00 -12.38 -2.61
C ALA A 261 20.83 -10.97 -1.99
N GLY A 262 21.83 -10.09 -2.11
CA GLY A 262 21.75 -8.71 -1.63
C GLY A 262 20.74 -7.82 -2.39
N ALA A 263 20.27 -8.25 -3.56
CA ALA A 263 19.21 -7.59 -4.32
C ALA A 263 17.81 -8.15 -4.01
N LEU A 264 17.70 -9.09 -3.06
CA LEU A 264 16.44 -9.69 -2.61
C LEU A 264 16.20 -9.34 -1.12
N PRO A 265 15.82 -8.09 -0.79
CA PRO A 265 15.55 -7.69 0.58
C PRO A 265 14.58 -8.63 1.28
N LEU A 266 14.93 -9.08 2.49
CA LEU A 266 14.10 -9.90 3.34
C LEU A 266 13.80 -9.17 4.65
N VAL A 267 12.53 -9.20 5.06
CA VAL A 267 12.06 -8.67 6.33
C VAL A 267 11.44 -9.78 7.16
N GLN A 268 11.72 -9.77 8.46
CA GLN A 268 11.00 -10.58 9.45
C GLN A 268 9.81 -9.78 9.97
N VAL A 269 8.70 -10.46 10.15
CA VAL A 269 7.43 -9.86 10.58
C VAL A 269 6.96 -10.53 11.85
N ALA A 270 6.77 -9.72 12.88
CA ALA A 270 6.19 -10.12 14.15
C ALA A 270 5.01 -9.21 14.49
N ASP A 271 4.00 -9.77 15.14
CA ASP A 271 2.91 -9.00 15.74
C ASP A 271 3.18 -8.90 17.25
N ASN A 272 3.06 -7.71 17.83
CA ASN A 272 3.49 -7.46 19.22
C ASN A 272 2.74 -8.30 20.27
N GLU A 273 1.57 -8.85 19.91
CA GLU A 273 0.63 -9.48 20.84
C GLU A 273 0.28 -10.93 20.46
N THR A 274 0.90 -11.51 19.43
CA THR A 274 0.51 -12.83 18.91
C THR A 274 1.73 -13.69 18.60
N PRO A 275 1.62 -15.03 18.59
CA PRO A 275 2.73 -15.91 18.22
C PRO A 275 3.09 -15.87 16.74
N ARG A 276 2.47 -14.97 15.96
CA ARG A 276 2.69 -14.83 14.52
C ARG A 276 4.17 -14.63 14.21
N GLN A 277 4.70 -15.50 13.36
CA GLN A 277 6.04 -15.38 12.78
C GLN A 277 5.95 -15.60 11.28
N SER A 278 6.43 -14.63 10.53
CA SER A 278 6.50 -14.73 9.07
C SER A 278 7.67 -13.93 8.54
N PHE A 279 8.08 -14.21 7.31
CA PHE A 279 8.98 -13.34 6.57
C PHE A 279 8.28 -12.80 5.32
N ASP A 280 8.88 -11.80 4.71
CA ASP A 280 8.56 -11.33 3.38
C ASP A 280 9.88 -11.06 2.63
N ILE A 281 9.99 -11.54 1.39
CA ILE A 281 11.15 -11.32 0.53
C ILE A 281 10.71 -10.63 -0.76
N ASN A 282 11.41 -9.56 -1.12
CA ASN A 282 11.24 -8.88 -2.41
C ASN A 282 11.99 -9.65 -3.50
N LEU A 283 11.27 -10.01 -4.56
CA LEU A 283 11.70 -10.81 -5.69
C LEU A 283 11.72 -10.04 -7.02
N TYR A 284 11.38 -8.74 -7.04
CA TYR A 284 11.33 -7.95 -8.28
C TYR A 284 12.65 -7.99 -9.06
N ALA A 285 13.79 -7.95 -8.36
CA ALA A 285 15.11 -8.01 -8.99
C ALA A 285 15.34 -9.28 -9.82
N ALA A 286 14.64 -10.37 -9.51
CA ALA A 286 14.72 -11.61 -10.27
C ALA A 286 13.82 -11.64 -11.50
N SER A 287 12.84 -10.73 -11.61
CA SER A 287 11.91 -10.63 -12.75
C SER A 287 11.30 -11.98 -13.14
N LEU A 288 10.82 -12.74 -12.15
CA LEU A 288 10.09 -13.99 -12.37
C LEU A 288 8.66 -13.70 -12.79
N ASP A 289 8.14 -14.38 -13.81
CA ASP A 289 6.70 -14.32 -14.13
C ASP A 289 5.91 -15.31 -13.27
N LEU A 290 4.65 -14.99 -12.97
CA LEU A 290 3.75 -15.91 -12.26
C LEU A 290 3.59 -17.25 -12.99
N ALA A 291 3.62 -17.24 -14.32
CA ALA A 291 3.62 -18.46 -15.13
C ALA A 291 4.80 -19.40 -14.84
N GLU A 292 5.98 -18.87 -14.52
CA GLU A 292 7.18 -19.67 -14.24
C GLU A 292 7.09 -20.39 -12.90
N VAL A 293 6.48 -19.75 -11.90
CA VAL A 293 6.30 -20.33 -10.56
C VAL A 293 5.02 -21.17 -10.45
N ARG A 294 4.18 -21.21 -11.49
CA ARG A 294 2.90 -21.94 -11.48
C ARG A 294 3.00 -23.39 -10.98
N PRO A 295 3.98 -24.22 -11.40
CA PRO A 295 4.05 -25.60 -10.91
C PRO A 295 4.20 -25.67 -9.38
N LEU A 296 4.91 -24.70 -8.79
CA LEU A 296 5.11 -24.57 -7.35
C LEU A 296 3.83 -24.05 -6.67
N LEU A 297 3.13 -23.10 -7.30
CA LEU A 297 1.82 -22.63 -6.82
C LEU A 297 0.76 -23.75 -6.84
N GLN A 298 0.79 -24.64 -7.83
CA GLN A 298 -0.08 -25.82 -7.89
C GLN A 298 0.22 -26.83 -6.76
N ALA A 299 1.50 -26.98 -6.38
CA ALA A 299 1.85 -27.79 -5.23
C ALA A 299 1.31 -27.20 -3.92
N LEU A 300 1.43 -25.87 -3.75
CA LEU A 300 0.87 -25.15 -2.61
C LEU A 300 -0.66 -25.23 -2.57
N HIS A 301 -1.32 -25.07 -3.72
CA HIS A 301 -2.77 -25.21 -3.85
C HIS A 301 -3.28 -26.55 -3.34
N ARG A 302 -2.64 -27.66 -3.75
CA ARG A 302 -2.97 -29.00 -3.24
C ARG A 302 -2.69 -29.14 -1.76
N HIS A 303 -1.55 -28.63 -1.28
CA HIS A 303 -1.18 -28.66 0.13
C HIS A 303 -2.22 -27.95 1.01
N PHE A 304 -2.69 -26.78 0.57
CA PHE A 304 -3.70 -26.01 1.28
C PHE A 304 -5.14 -26.47 1.02
N SER A 305 -5.37 -27.52 0.22
CA SER A 305 -6.71 -28.02 -0.11
C SER A 305 -7.65 -26.94 -0.69
N ILE A 306 -7.10 -26.10 -1.57
CA ILE A 306 -7.85 -25.04 -2.26
C ILE A 306 -8.61 -25.66 -3.46
N GLY A 307 -9.74 -25.07 -3.88
CA GLY A 307 -10.49 -25.54 -5.06
C GLY A 307 -9.74 -25.32 -6.38
N ASP A 308 -9.80 -26.27 -7.32
CA ASP A 308 -9.13 -26.18 -8.62
C ASP A 308 -9.56 -24.94 -9.44
N THR A 309 -10.86 -24.60 -9.37
CA THR A 309 -11.44 -23.46 -10.08
C THR A 309 -10.81 -22.13 -9.69
N ASP A 310 -10.45 -21.96 -8.41
CA ASP A 310 -9.87 -20.71 -7.90
C ASP A 310 -8.46 -20.47 -8.46
N MET A 311 -7.66 -21.53 -8.58
CA MET A 311 -6.30 -21.43 -9.13
C MET A 311 -6.28 -21.22 -10.63
N GLU A 312 -7.20 -21.86 -11.35
CA GLU A 312 -7.32 -21.65 -12.79
C GLU A 312 -7.78 -20.21 -13.11
N ALA A 313 -8.71 -19.66 -12.32
CA ALA A 313 -9.11 -18.26 -12.44
C ALA A 313 -7.95 -17.29 -12.14
N LEU A 314 -7.13 -17.59 -11.13
CA LEU A 314 -5.95 -16.80 -10.78
C LEU A 314 -4.92 -16.80 -11.92
N ALA A 315 -4.63 -17.99 -12.45
CA ALA A 315 -3.74 -18.20 -13.59
C ALA A 315 -4.13 -17.33 -14.79
N GLN A 316 -5.35 -17.52 -15.29
CA GLN A 316 -5.85 -16.81 -16.47
C GLN A 316 -5.78 -15.29 -16.32
N ARG A 317 -5.88 -14.78 -15.09
CA ARG A 317 -5.91 -13.35 -14.81
C ARG A 317 -4.53 -12.71 -14.74
N PHE A 318 -3.52 -13.41 -14.21
CA PHE A 318 -2.27 -12.79 -13.75
C PHE A 318 -0.99 -13.49 -14.21
N ASP A 319 -1.05 -14.51 -15.07
CA ASP A 319 0.14 -15.26 -15.49
C ASP A 319 1.32 -14.45 -16.02
N SER A 320 1.02 -13.32 -16.66
CA SER A 320 2.01 -12.39 -17.22
C SER A 320 2.56 -11.38 -16.20
N ASP A 321 2.04 -11.37 -14.97
CA ASP A 321 2.49 -10.47 -13.93
C ASP A 321 3.83 -10.96 -13.36
N LEU A 322 4.64 -10.00 -12.92
CA LEU A 322 5.87 -10.27 -12.20
C LEU A 322 5.57 -10.67 -10.77
N VAL A 323 6.30 -11.67 -10.27
CA VAL A 323 6.37 -11.96 -8.85
C VAL A 323 7.14 -10.85 -8.15
N GLY A 324 6.44 -10.07 -7.33
CA GLY A 324 6.96 -8.93 -6.60
C GLY A 324 7.54 -9.32 -5.26
N HIS A 325 6.71 -9.89 -4.39
CA HIS A 325 7.12 -10.36 -3.07
C HIS A 325 6.58 -11.76 -2.78
N LEU A 326 7.28 -12.48 -1.89
CA LEU A 326 6.83 -13.74 -1.35
C LEU A 326 6.87 -13.67 0.18
N SER A 327 5.74 -13.91 0.82
CA SER A 327 5.64 -14.01 2.27
C SER A 327 5.16 -15.39 2.68
N CYS A 328 5.75 -15.93 3.74
CA CYS A 328 5.35 -17.22 4.30
C CYS A 328 5.53 -17.19 5.82
N GLY A 329 4.68 -17.94 6.51
CA GLY A 329 4.79 -18.14 7.94
C GLY A 329 3.50 -18.65 8.55
N THR A 330 3.32 -18.37 9.84
CA THR A 330 2.09 -18.63 10.59
C THR A 330 1.36 -17.33 10.87
N ASP A 331 0.04 -17.36 10.82
CA ASP A 331 -0.81 -16.21 11.14
C ASP A 331 -1.03 -16.06 12.66
N ARG A 332 -1.88 -15.10 13.06
CA ARG A 332 -2.19 -14.84 14.48
C ARG A 332 -2.88 -16.02 15.20
N HIS A 333 -3.46 -16.95 14.44
CA HIS A 333 -4.12 -18.16 14.93
C HIS A 333 -3.23 -19.40 14.79
N GLY A 334 -1.95 -19.21 14.42
CA GLY A 334 -1.01 -20.30 14.20
C GLY A 334 -1.23 -21.07 12.90
N GLN A 335 -2.07 -20.58 11.99
CA GLN A 335 -2.32 -21.24 10.71
C GLN A 335 -1.23 -20.89 9.70
N PRO A 336 -0.71 -21.87 8.95
CA PRO A 336 0.27 -21.60 7.91
C PRO A 336 -0.35 -20.78 6.77
N PHE A 337 0.45 -19.91 6.17
CA PHE A 337 0.06 -19.23 4.94
C PHE A 337 1.25 -19.00 4.02
N VAL A 338 0.95 -18.84 2.73
CA VAL A 338 1.86 -18.28 1.72
C VAL A 338 1.14 -17.15 1.01
N THR A 339 1.76 -15.98 0.94
CA THR A 339 1.26 -14.84 0.15
C THR A 339 2.23 -14.56 -0.99
N VAL A 340 1.70 -14.41 -2.19
CA VAL A 340 2.45 -13.96 -3.35
C VAL A 340 1.92 -12.60 -3.76
N TYR A 341 2.81 -11.62 -3.79
CA TYR A 341 2.53 -10.30 -4.32
C TYR A 341 3.01 -10.22 -5.75
N HIS A 342 2.27 -9.52 -6.59
CA HIS A 342 2.55 -9.42 -8.01
C HIS A 342 2.06 -8.10 -8.58
N ALA A 343 2.71 -7.69 -9.67
CA ALA A 343 2.34 -6.50 -10.42
C ALA A 343 2.48 -6.77 -11.92
N ALA A 344 1.62 -6.12 -12.70
CA ALA A 344 1.76 -6.15 -14.15
C ALA A 344 3.13 -5.59 -14.56
N ARG A 345 3.74 -6.19 -15.58
CA ARG A 345 4.93 -5.61 -16.22
C ARG A 345 4.57 -4.19 -16.69
N GLN A 346 5.34 -3.20 -16.22
CA GLN A 346 5.29 -1.86 -16.81
C GLN A 346 5.78 -1.98 -18.26
N ALA A 347 4.95 -1.56 -19.21
CA ALA A 347 5.20 -1.68 -20.65
C ALA A 347 6.18 -0.63 -21.15
#